data_AF-A0A6L7A344-F1
#
_entry.id   AF-A0A6L7A344-F1
#
_cell.length_a   1.000
_cell.length_b   1.000
_cell.length_c   1.000
_cell.angle_alpha   90.00
_cell.angle_beta   90.00
_cell.angle_gamma   90.00
#
_symmetry.space_group_name_H-M   'P 1'
#
loop_
_entity.id
_entity.type
_entity.pdbx_description
1 polymer ?
#
loop_
_entity_poly.entity_id
_entity_poly.type
_entity_poly.pdbx_seq_one_letter_code
_entity_poly.pdbx_strand_id
1 'polypeptide(L)'
;LDFTLLANGEAPTLTTADSEQQPSPHVFSLLARQGLAKFEEDSGAQPDDITRTPPVYPCSRSSRLQQLMRGDEGYLLALAYSTQRGYGRNHPFAGEIRSGYIDVSIVPEELGFAVNVGELLMTECEMVNGFIDPPDEPPHFTRGYGLVFGMSERKAMAMALVDRALQAPEYGEHATGPAQDEEFVLAHADNVEAAGFVSHLKLPHYVDFQAELELLKRLQQEQNHG
;
A
#
# COMPACT_ATOMS: atom_id res chain seq x y z
N LEU A 1 24.03 -16.58 -4.91
CA LEU A 1 25.02 -15.94 -4.01
C LEU A 1 26.23 -15.57 -4.84
N ASP A 2 26.70 -14.34 -4.73
CA ASP A 2 27.94 -13.89 -5.37
C ASP A 2 29.07 -13.93 -4.32
N PHE A 3 29.96 -14.92 -4.44
CA PHE A 3 31.08 -15.10 -3.50
C PHE A 3 32.21 -14.09 -3.71
N THR A 4 32.23 -13.35 -4.82
CA THR A 4 33.26 -12.32 -5.08
C THR A 4 33.15 -11.15 -4.09
N LEU A 5 31.94 -10.89 -3.57
CA LEU A 5 31.66 -9.88 -2.55
C LEU A 5 32.31 -10.18 -1.18
N LEU A 6 32.95 -11.34 -1.00
CA LEU A 6 33.73 -11.66 0.20
C LEU A 6 35.11 -10.99 0.22
N ALA A 7 35.57 -10.46 -0.92
CA ALA A 7 36.85 -9.77 -1.05
C ALA A 7 36.63 -8.35 -1.60
N ASN A 8 37.71 -7.56 -1.66
CA ASN A 8 37.66 -6.27 -2.34
C ASN A 8 37.32 -6.48 -3.83
N GLY A 9 36.29 -5.78 -4.29
CA GLY A 9 35.88 -5.75 -5.70
C GLY A 9 35.91 -4.33 -6.25
N GLU A 10 35.86 -4.23 -7.57
CA GLU A 10 35.73 -2.95 -8.28
C GLU A 10 34.33 -2.88 -8.89
N ALA A 11 33.68 -1.72 -8.77
CA ALA A 11 32.41 -1.47 -9.46
C ALA A 11 32.66 -1.41 -10.98
N PRO A 12 31.69 -1.83 -11.81
CA PRO A 12 31.85 -1.72 -13.25
C PRO A 12 31.91 -0.25 -13.68
N THR A 13 32.80 0.07 -14.62
CA THR A 13 32.75 1.35 -15.33
C THR A 13 31.45 1.40 -16.14
N LEU A 14 30.60 2.38 -15.86
CA LEU A 14 29.33 2.56 -16.56
C LEU A 14 29.58 3.06 -17.99
N THR A 15 28.88 2.48 -18.97
CA THR A 15 28.80 3.04 -20.32
C THR A 15 27.86 4.25 -20.30
N THR A 16 28.09 5.21 -21.19
CA THR A 16 27.24 6.39 -21.35
C THR A 16 26.54 6.39 -22.70
N ALA A 17 25.37 7.00 -22.73
CA ALA A 17 24.57 7.24 -23.93
C ALA A 17 24.28 8.75 -24.03
N ASP A 18 23.38 9.14 -24.94
CA ASP A 18 22.87 10.50 -24.99
C ASP A 18 22.27 10.92 -23.64
N SER A 19 22.52 12.16 -23.22
CA SER A 19 22.17 12.66 -21.89
C SER A 19 20.74 13.21 -21.80
N GLU A 20 20.05 13.40 -22.93
CA GLU A 20 18.73 14.01 -22.93
C GLU A 20 17.64 13.00 -22.53
N GLN A 21 16.84 13.38 -21.54
CA GLN A 21 15.66 12.61 -21.18
C GLN A 21 14.59 12.76 -22.26
N GLN A 22 14.14 11.62 -22.79
CA GLN A 22 13.09 11.60 -23.80
C GLN A 22 11.73 11.98 -23.19
N PRO A 23 10.78 12.52 -23.99
CA PRO A 23 9.42 12.74 -23.53
C PRO A 23 8.76 11.43 -23.08
N SER A 24 8.46 11.33 -21.78
CA SER A 24 7.87 10.15 -21.14
C SER A 24 6.54 10.50 -20.50
N PRO A 25 5.45 10.68 -21.29
CA PRO A 25 4.12 10.91 -20.73
C PRO A 25 3.65 9.68 -19.96
N HIS A 26 2.83 9.89 -18.92
CA HIS A 26 2.21 8.78 -18.20
C HIS A 26 1.41 7.88 -19.13
N VAL A 27 1.57 6.57 -18.98
CA VAL A 27 0.80 5.58 -19.75
C VAL A 27 -0.70 5.78 -19.51
N PHE A 28 -1.12 6.07 -18.28
CA PHE A 28 -2.51 6.40 -17.97
C PHE A 28 -3.01 7.66 -18.65
N SER A 29 -2.15 8.67 -18.86
CA SER A 29 -2.52 9.85 -19.66
C SER A 29 -2.81 9.48 -21.12
N LEU A 30 -2.07 8.51 -21.69
CA LEU A 30 -2.32 8.01 -23.04
C LEU A 30 -3.62 7.19 -23.13
N LEU A 31 -3.90 6.37 -22.12
CA LEU A 31 -5.14 5.60 -22.02
C LEU A 31 -6.36 6.51 -21.85
N ALA A 32 -6.26 7.51 -20.98
CA ALA A 32 -7.36 8.42 -20.68
C ALA A 32 -7.69 9.34 -21.88
N ARG A 33 -6.68 9.81 -22.62
CA ARG A 33 -6.89 10.54 -23.89
C ARG A 33 -7.63 9.73 -24.95
N GLN A 34 -7.58 8.41 -24.88
CA GLN A 34 -8.30 7.49 -25.76
C GLN A 34 -9.66 7.07 -25.20
N GLY A 35 -10.05 7.54 -24.01
CA GLY A 35 -11.28 7.11 -23.32
C GLY A 35 -11.25 5.68 -22.80
N LEU A 36 -10.06 5.04 -22.72
CA LEU A 36 -9.90 3.66 -22.25
C LEU A 36 -9.70 3.58 -20.73
N ALA A 37 -9.39 4.69 -20.09
CA ALA A 37 -9.32 4.87 -18.65
C ALA A 37 -9.83 6.27 -18.30
N LYS A 38 -10.12 6.52 -17.03
CA LYS A 38 -10.42 7.87 -16.54
C LYS A 38 -9.17 8.58 -16.04
N PHE A 39 -9.17 9.89 -16.14
CA PHE A 39 -8.25 10.72 -15.37
C PHE A 39 -8.64 10.64 -13.88
N GLU A 40 -7.63 10.66 -13.01
CA GLU A 40 -7.87 11.00 -11.60
C GLU A 40 -8.05 12.51 -11.53
N GLU A 41 -9.17 12.97 -10.98
CA GLU A 41 -9.54 14.38 -10.90
C GLU A 41 -9.40 14.89 -9.47
N ASP A 42 -8.86 16.10 -9.33
CA ASP A 42 -8.77 16.77 -8.04
C ASP A 42 -10.07 17.52 -7.74
N SER A 43 -10.81 17.04 -6.74
CA SER A 43 -12.03 17.70 -6.24
C SER A 43 -11.75 18.83 -5.24
N GLY A 44 -10.49 19.04 -4.84
CA GLY A 44 -10.09 19.95 -3.77
C GLY A 44 -10.42 19.42 -2.37
N ALA A 45 -10.77 18.13 -2.24
CA ALA A 45 -11.01 17.49 -0.95
C ALA A 45 -9.72 17.46 -0.12
N GLN A 46 -9.81 17.93 1.13
CA GLN A 46 -8.68 17.88 2.05
C GLN A 46 -8.37 16.40 2.39
N PRO A 47 -7.11 15.94 2.27
CA PRO A 47 -6.77 14.57 2.65
C PRO A 47 -6.87 14.38 4.16
N ASP A 48 -7.44 13.24 4.56
CA ASP A 48 -7.38 12.75 5.94
C ASP A 48 -5.93 12.46 6.38
N ASP A 49 -5.66 12.55 7.68
CA ASP A 49 -4.33 12.31 8.25
C ASP A 49 -4.39 11.40 9.48
N ILE A 50 -4.06 10.12 9.28
CA ILE A 50 -4.08 9.09 10.32
C ILE A 50 -3.03 9.30 11.41
N THR A 51 -2.05 10.19 11.21
CA THR A 51 -1.07 10.55 12.24
C THR A 51 -1.66 11.53 13.26
N ARG A 52 -2.79 12.17 12.93
CA ARG A 52 -3.48 13.15 13.77
C ARG A 52 -4.82 12.63 14.29
N THR A 53 -5.53 11.86 13.48
CA THR A 53 -6.84 11.29 13.82
C THR A 53 -6.78 9.76 13.67
N PRO A 54 -7.13 8.99 14.71
CA PRO A 54 -7.07 7.53 14.62
C PRO A 54 -8.03 7.01 13.53
N PRO A 55 -7.67 5.93 12.81
CA PRO A 55 -8.52 5.35 11.78
C PRO A 55 -9.90 4.94 12.32
N VAL A 56 -10.95 5.27 11.57
CA VAL A 56 -12.32 4.78 11.77
C VAL A 56 -12.86 4.33 10.42
N TYR A 57 -13.39 3.10 10.37
CA TYR A 57 -13.82 2.50 9.11
C TYR A 57 -15.31 2.80 8.83
N PRO A 58 -15.69 3.05 7.55
CA PRO A 58 -14.83 3.09 6.37
C PRO A 58 -14.02 4.39 6.27
N CYS A 59 -12.78 4.27 5.79
CA CYS A 59 -11.80 5.32 5.55
C CYS A 59 -11.91 5.86 4.12
N SER A 60 -11.60 7.14 3.93
CA SER A 60 -11.41 7.72 2.60
C SER A 60 -10.22 7.08 1.86
N ARG A 61 -10.22 7.10 0.53
CA ARG A 61 -9.10 6.57 -0.26
C ARG A 61 -7.76 7.27 0.06
N SER A 62 -7.77 8.56 0.41
CA SER A 62 -6.54 9.26 0.85
C SER A 62 -6.00 8.66 2.16
N SER A 63 -6.87 8.36 3.12
CA SER A 63 -6.49 7.67 4.37
C SER A 63 -5.98 6.25 4.10
N ARG A 64 -6.68 5.48 3.23
CA ARG A 64 -6.25 4.13 2.86
C ARG A 64 -4.87 4.14 2.20
N LEU A 65 -4.61 5.03 1.25
CA LEU A 65 -3.30 5.17 0.60
C LEU A 65 -2.19 5.59 1.58
N GLN A 66 -2.47 6.53 2.48
CA GLN A 66 -1.53 6.93 3.54
C GLN A 66 -1.14 5.74 4.42
N GLN A 67 -2.11 4.92 4.82
CA GLN A 67 -1.88 3.71 5.63
C GLN A 67 -1.12 2.64 4.84
N LEU A 68 -1.49 2.36 3.58
CA LEU A 68 -0.81 1.38 2.74
C LEU A 68 0.66 1.74 2.48
N MET A 69 0.98 3.03 2.32
CA MET A 69 2.37 3.48 2.19
C MET A 69 3.19 3.12 3.43
N ARG A 70 2.59 3.15 4.63
CA ARG A 70 3.25 2.84 5.91
C ARG A 70 3.24 1.34 6.25
N GLY A 71 2.35 0.56 5.65
CA GLY A 71 2.17 -0.86 5.95
C GLY A 71 3.39 -1.74 5.63
N ASP A 72 3.44 -2.90 6.26
CA ASP A 72 4.48 -3.90 6.09
C ASP A 72 4.54 -4.42 4.64
N GLU A 73 5.75 -4.44 4.06
CA GLU A 73 5.95 -4.86 2.67
C GLU A 73 5.54 -6.32 2.46
N GLY A 74 5.89 -7.23 3.39
CA GLY A 74 5.61 -8.66 3.27
C GLY A 74 4.12 -8.97 3.37
N TYR A 75 3.43 -8.35 4.34
CA TYR A 75 1.99 -8.50 4.53
C TYR A 75 1.20 -8.02 3.30
N LEU A 76 1.47 -6.80 2.82
CA LEU A 76 0.78 -6.26 1.65
C LEU A 76 1.09 -7.04 0.38
N LEU A 77 2.33 -7.53 0.22
CA LEU A 77 2.67 -8.43 -0.89
C LEU A 77 1.87 -9.73 -0.84
N ALA A 78 1.70 -10.33 0.34
CA ALA A 78 0.93 -11.56 0.49
C ALA A 78 -0.56 -11.34 0.16
N LEU A 79 -1.15 -10.23 0.61
CA LEU A 79 -2.51 -9.85 0.24
C LEU A 79 -2.65 -9.62 -1.27
N ALA A 80 -1.76 -8.82 -1.86
CA ALA A 80 -1.73 -8.56 -3.29
C ALA A 80 -1.59 -9.86 -4.10
N TYR A 81 -0.71 -10.77 -3.67
CA TYR A 81 -0.54 -12.08 -4.30
C TYR A 81 -1.81 -12.93 -4.20
N SER A 82 -2.56 -12.85 -3.09
CA SER A 82 -3.82 -13.59 -2.95
C SER A 82 -4.87 -13.16 -3.97
N THR A 83 -4.95 -11.86 -4.32
CA THR A 83 -5.89 -11.36 -5.34
C THR A 83 -5.53 -11.86 -6.73
N GLN A 84 -4.23 -11.95 -7.04
CA GLN A 84 -3.73 -12.55 -8.28
C GLN A 84 -4.08 -14.04 -8.39
N ARG A 85 -4.28 -14.72 -7.26
CA ARG A 85 -4.70 -16.12 -7.18
C ARG A 85 -6.22 -16.33 -7.09
N GLY A 86 -7.01 -15.27 -7.17
CA GLY A 86 -8.47 -15.35 -7.26
C GLY A 86 -9.23 -14.91 -6.01
N TYR A 87 -8.57 -14.59 -4.90
CA TYR A 87 -9.22 -14.09 -3.69
C TYR A 87 -9.48 -12.59 -3.83
N GLY A 88 -10.63 -12.21 -4.41
CA GLY A 88 -10.92 -10.81 -4.75
C GLY A 88 -10.16 -10.34 -5.99
N ARG A 89 -10.23 -11.12 -7.08
CA ARG A 89 -9.50 -10.85 -8.34
C ARG A 89 -9.81 -9.46 -8.92
N ASN A 90 -8.78 -8.70 -9.27
CA ASN A 90 -8.89 -7.38 -9.91
C ASN A 90 -8.14 -7.26 -11.27
N HIS A 91 -7.64 -8.39 -11.80
CA HIS A 91 -7.03 -8.56 -13.13
C HIS A 91 -5.96 -7.51 -13.49
N PRO A 92 -4.83 -7.48 -12.79
CA PRO A 92 -3.87 -6.38 -12.87
C PRO A 92 -2.87 -6.50 -14.03
N PHE A 93 -2.49 -5.35 -14.57
CA PHE A 93 -1.35 -5.15 -15.46
C PHE A 93 -0.54 -3.96 -14.93
N ALA A 94 0.80 -4.07 -14.90
CA ALA A 94 1.66 -2.93 -14.61
C ALA A 94 1.56 -1.95 -15.79
N GLY A 95 0.76 -0.90 -15.63
CA GLY A 95 0.62 0.15 -16.65
C GLY A 95 1.92 0.94 -16.73
N GLU A 96 2.43 1.35 -15.57
CA GLU A 96 3.71 2.03 -15.47
C GLU A 96 4.36 1.79 -14.10
N ILE A 97 5.69 1.67 -14.10
CA ILE A 97 6.53 1.83 -12.91
C ILE A 97 7.65 2.79 -13.31
N ARG A 98 7.78 3.89 -12.58
CA ARG A 98 8.85 4.87 -12.82
C ARG A 98 9.52 5.22 -11.51
N SER A 99 10.83 5.39 -11.58
CA SER A 99 11.64 5.82 -10.45
C SER A 99 12.51 6.99 -10.85
N GLY A 100 12.59 8.01 -10.00
CA GLY A 100 13.33 9.21 -10.30
C GLY A 100 13.24 10.25 -9.19
N TYR A 101 13.90 11.38 -9.42
CA TYR A 101 13.89 12.51 -8.49
C TYR A 101 12.71 13.44 -8.79
N ILE A 102 12.01 13.85 -7.74
CA ILE A 102 10.91 14.81 -7.80
C ILE A 102 11.26 15.99 -6.90
N ASP A 103 11.21 17.20 -7.45
CA ASP A 103 11.37 18.44 -6.69
C ASP A 103 10.27 18.60 -5.64
N VAL A 104 10.65 19.00 -4.43
CA VAL A 104 9.74 19.30 -3.33
C VAL A 104 9.74 20.80 -3.10
N SER A 105 8.55 21.39 -3.08
CA SER A 105 8.37 22.81 -2.79
C SER A 105 7.40 23.03 -1.65
N ILE A 106 7.64 24.08 -0.86
CA ILE A 106 6.72 24.58 0.16
C ILE A 106 6.40 26.04 -0.10
N VAL A 107 5.31 26.55 0.49
CA VAL A 107 4.98 27.98 0.48
C VAL A 107 5.09 28.50 1.92
N PRO A 108 6.26 29.00 2.34
CA PRO A 108 6.44 29.54 3.70
C PRO A 108 5.60 30.79 3.91
N GLU A 109 5.00 30.93 5.09
CA GLU A 109 4.17 32.10 5.43
C GLU A 109 4.97 33.41 5.35
N GLU A 110 6.26 33.37 5.70
CA GLU A 110 7.16 34.53 5.71
C GLU A 110 7.47 35.09 4.32
N LEU A 111 7.31 34.27 3.27
CA LEU A 111 7.64 34.63 1.89
C LEU A 111 6.40 34.74 0.99
N GLY A 112 5.39 33.91 1.21
CA GLY A 112 4.15 33.92 0.42
C GLY A 112 4.28 33.42 -1.01
N PHE A 113 5.40 32.77 -1.37
CA PHE A 113 5.62 32.15 -2.69
C PHE A 113 6.32 30.79 -2.55
N ALA A 114 6.23 29.96 -3.59
CA ALA A 114 6.80 28.62 -3.59
C ALA A 114 8.34 28.64 -3.58
N VAL A 115 8.94 27.85 -2.69
CA VAL A 115 10.38 27.66 -2.56
C VAL A 115 10.70 26.17 -2.73
N ASN A 116 11.57 25.84 -3.68
CA ASN A 116 12.12 24.49 -3.82
C ASN A 116 13.10 24.21 -2.67
N VAL A 117 12.85 23.14 -1.92
CA VAL A 117 13.63 22.74 -0.73
C VAL A 117 14.52 21.52 -0.98
N GLY A 118 14.51 20.95 -2.18
CA GLY A 118 15.29 19.80 -2.57
C GLY A 118 14.45 18.79 -3.37
N GLU A 119 14.94 17.57 -3.44
CA GLU A 119 14.33 16.51 -4.23
C GLU A 119 14.20 15.20 -3.43
N LEU A 120 13.27 14.35 -3.85
CA LEU A 120 13.08 13.00 -3.31
C LEU A 120 13.24 11.98 -4.44
N LEU A 121 14.08 10.98 -4.22
CA LEU A 121 14.06 9.76 -5.02
C LEU A 121 12.82 8.95 -4.65
N MET A 122 11.91 8.77 -5.60
CA MET A 122 10.65 8.06 -5.41
C MET A 122 10.41 7.04 -6.51
N THR A 123 9.66 5.99 -6.18
CA THR A 123 9.12 5.03 -7.14
C THR A 123 7.60 5.11 -7.12
N GLU A 124 7.00 5.34 -8.28
CA GLU A 124 5.57 5.36 -8.52
C GLU A 124 5.16 4.10 -9.32
N CYS A 125 4.02 3.52 -8.99
CA CYS A 125 3.42 2.41 -9.69
C CYS A 125 1.93 2.71 -9.98
N GLU A 126 1.56 2.65 -11.27
CA GLU A 126 0.18 2.72 -11.72
C GLU A 126 -0.22 1.34 -12.29
N MET A 127 -1.17 0.68 -11.63
CA MET A 127 -1.74 -0.59 -12.09
C MET A 127 -3.00 -0.32 -12.92
N VAL A 128 -3.08 -0.94 -14.09
CA VAL A 128 -4.33 -1.09 -14.85
C VAL A 128 -5.05 -2.32 -14.31
N ASN A 129 -6.35 -2.21 -14.04
CA ASN A 129 -7.18 -3.29 -13.51
C ASN A 129 -8.37 -3.59 -14.42
N GLY A 130 -9.18 -4.58 -14.06
CA GLY A 130 -10.39 -4.95 -14.81
C GLY A 130 -11.26 -3.75 -15.18
N PHE A 131 -11.84 -3.78 -16.38
CA PHE A 131 -12.76 -2.73 -16.83
C PHE A 131 -14.13 -2.89 -16.20
N ILE A 132 -14.86 -1.78 -16.11
CA ILE A 132 -16.26 -1.72 -15.71
C ILE A 132 -17.08 -1.16 -16.87
N ASP A 133 -18.40 -1.36 -16.82
CA ASP A 133 -19.38 -0.87 -17.79
C ASP A 133 -20.47 -0.09 -17.04
N PRO A 134 -20.21 1.19 -16.69
CA PRO A 134 -21.16 2.02 -15.95
C PRO A 134 -22.33 2.44 -16.87
N PRO A 135 -23.52 2.73 -16.32
CA PRO A 135 -24.73 2.96 -17.12
C PRO A 135 -24.69 4.21 -18.01
N ASP A 136 -23.95 5.24 -17.61
CA ASP A 136 -24.02 6.59 -18.21
C ASP A 136 -22.76 6.98 -19.02
N GLU A 137 -21.83 6.05 -19.24
CA GLU A 137 -20.56 6.32 -19.92
C GLU A 137 -19.94 5.05 -20.55
N PRO A 138 -18.98 5.18 -21.49
CA PRO A 138 -18.34 4.01 -22.10
C PRO A 138 -17.58 3.13 -21.10
N PRO A 139 -17.48 1.81 -21.35
CA PRO A 139 -16.65 0.93 -20.55
C PRO A 139 -15.19 1.39 -20.53
N HIS A 140 -14.57 1.34 -19.35
CA HIS A 140 -13.18 1.78 -19.17
C HIS A 140 -12.46 0.97 -18.11
N PHE A 141 -11.13 0.92 -18.19
CA PHE A 141 -10.29 0.30 -17.17
C PHE A 141 -10.42 1.02 -15.81
N THR A 142 -10.29 0.23 -14.74
CA THR A 142 -10.07 0.74 -13.38
C THR A 142 -8.58 0.75 -13.06
N ARG A 143 -8.19 1.29 -11.90
CA ARG A 143 -6.78 1.51 -11.58
C ARG A 143 -6.45 1.37 -10.11
N GLY A 144 -5.19 1.05 -9.83
CA GLY A 144 -4.57 1.08 -8.52
C GLY A 144 -3.32 1.95 -8.51
N TYR A 145 -2.99 2.55 -7.38
CA TYR A 145 -1.87 3.48 -7.24
C TYR A 145 -0.97 3.15 -6.05
N GLY A 146 0.34 3.21 -6.26
CA GLY A 146 1.33 3.03 -5.20
C GLY A 146 2.52 3.97 -5.38
N LEU A 147 3.03 4.49 -4.26
CA LEU A 147 4.12 5.45 -4.24
C LEU A 147 5.00 5.22 -3.01
N VAL A 148 6.32 5.15 -3.21
CA VAL A 148 7.30 4.87 -2.15
C VAL A 148 8.56 5.71 -2.29
N PHE A 149 9.35 5.82 -1.22
CA PHE A 149 10.68 6.37 -1.27
C PHE A 149 11.71 5.38 -1.82
N GLY A 150 12.75 5.90 -2.47
CA GLY A 150 13.84 5.12 -3.02
C GLY A 150 13.44 4.32 -4.27
N MET A 151 13.97 3.11 -4.40
CA MET A 151 13.83 2.24 -5.57
C MET A 151 13.08 0.92 -5.26
N SER A 152 12.31 0.84 -4.16
CA SER A 152 11.65 -0.41 -3.73
C SER A 152 10.32 -0.65 -4.47
N GLU A 153 10.41 -1.11 -5.72
CA GLU A 153 9.25 -1.28 -6.61
C GLU A 153 8.18 -2.23 -6.06
N ARG A 154 8.58 -3.34 -5.41
CA ARG A 154 7.61 -4.36 -4.99
C ARG A 154 6.62 -3.85 -3.94
N LYS A 155 7.02 -2.91 -3.08
CA LYS A 155 6.10 -2.25 -2.15
C LYS A 155 5.13 -1.33 -2.90
N ALA A 156 5.60 -0.55 -3.87
CA ALA A 156 4.72 0.29 -4.70
C ALA A 156 3.71 -0.57 -5.46
N MET A 157 4.13 -1.69 -6.03
CA MET A 157 3.24 -2.64 -6.71
C MET A 157 2.21 -3.25 -5.75
N ALA A 158 2.62 -3.72 -4.57
CA ALA A 158 1.71 -4.27 -3.57
C ALA A 158 0.68 -3.23 -3.12
N MET A 159 1.13 -2.00 -2.86
CA MET A 159 0.28 -0.87 -2.53
C MET A 159 -0.76 -0.60 -3.61
N ALA A 160 -0.36 -0.54 -4.89
CA ALA A 160 -1.31 -0.32 -6.00
C ALA A 160 -2.35 -1.45 -6.13
N LEU A 161 -1.93 -2.69 -5.94
CA LEU A 161 -2.83 -3.85 -6.02
C LEU A 161 -3.84 -3.88 -4.88
N VAL A 162 -3.40 -3.56 -3.65
CA VAL A 162 -4.28 -3.51 -2.46
C VAL A 162 -5.14 -2.25 -2.48
N ASP A 163 -4.65 -1.10 -2.96
CA ASP A 163 -5.46 0.10 -3.20
C ASP A 163 -6.67 -0.25 -4.08
N ARG A 164 -6.46 -0.91 -5.23
CA ARG A 164 -7.60 -1.31 -6.07
C ARG A 164 -8.53 -2.29 -5.36
N ALA A 165 -8.00 -3.24 -4.58
CA ALA A 165 -8.84 -4.19 -3.85
C ALA A 165 -9.73 -3.48 -2.79
N LEU A 166 -9.19 -2.44 -2.14
CA LEU A 166 -9.91 -1.59 -1.18
C LEU A 166 -10.79 -0.52 -1.83
N GLN A 167 -10.84 -0.42 -3.16
CA GLN A 167 -11.84 0.37 -3.88
C GLN A 167 -13.17 -0.40 -4.08
N ALA A 168 -13.30 -1.59 -3.49
CA ALA A 168 -14.50 -2.40 -3.58
C ALA A 168 -15.80 -1.65 -3.23
N PRO A 169 -15.85 -0.81 -2.16
CA PRO A 169 -17.05 -0.02 -1.84
C PRO A 169 -17.43 0.96 -2.96
N GLU A 170 -16.46 1.66 -3.55
CA GLU A 170 -16.68 2.64 -4.62
C GLU A 170 -17.21 2.00 -5.92
N TYR A 171 -16.83 0.75 -6.19
CA TYR A 171 -17.31 0.00 -7.35
C TYR A 171 -18.50 -0.93 -7.05
N GLY A 172 -19.03 -0.92 -5.82
CA GLY A 172 -20.12 -1.82 -5.41
C GLY A 172 -19.74 -3.31 -5.47
N GLU A 173 -18.45 -3.63 -5.34
CA GLU A 173 -17.94 -5.00 -5.37
C GLU A 173 -18.19 -5.68 -4.02
N HIS A 174 -18.68 -6.93 -4.06
CA HIS A 174 -18.74 -7.74 -2.85
C HIS A 174 -17.33 -8.22 -2.48
N ALA A 175 -16.91 -7.99 -1.24
CA ALA A 175 -15.63 -8.49 -0.73
C ALA A 175 -15.65 -10.02 -0.65
N THR A 176 -14.85 -10.68 -1.50
CA THR A 176 -14.76 -12.15 -1.58
C THR A 176 -13.40 -12.69 -1.14
N GLY A 177 -12.45 -11.80 -0.85
CA GLY A 177 -11.14 -12.15 -0.33
C GLY A 177 -10.65 -11.15 0.71
N PRO A 178 -9.70 -11.54 1.58
CA PRO A 178 -9.24 -10.69 2.68
C PRO A 178 -8.66 -9.34 2.23
N ALA A 179 -8.08 -9.26 1.03
CA ALA A 179 -7.53 -8.01 0.50
C ALA A 179 -8.60 -6.94 0.18
N GLN A 180 -9.88 -7.29 0.15
CA GLN A 180 -11.00 -6.38 -0.05
C GLN A 180 -11.70 -6.01 1.28
N ASP A 181 -11.31 -6.65 2.39
CA ASP A 181 -11.84 -6.37 3.73
C ASP A 181 -11.04 -5.23 4.36
N GLU A 182 -11.60 -4.03 4.34
CA GLU A 182 -10.88 -2.81 4.69
C GLU A 182 -10.33 -2.81 6.12
N GLU A 183 -11.16 -3.20 7.09
CA GLU A 183 -10.75 -3.25 8.49
C GLU A 183 -9.70 -4.35 8.71
N PHE A 184 -9.90 -5.54 8.12
CA PHE A 184 -8.91 -6.61 8.22
C PHE A 184 -7.56 -6.22 7.63
N VAL A 185 -7.55 -5.54 6.48
CA VAL A 185 -6.31 -5.11 5.82
C VAL A 185 -5.59 -4.05 6.65
N LEU A 186 -6.28 -2.96 6.98
CA LEU A 186 -5.63 -1.77 7.51
C LEU A 186 -5.27 -1.92 8.99
N ALA A 187 -6.09 -2.60 9.79
CA ALA A 187 -5.83 -2.81 11.22
C ALA A 187 -4.63 -3.75 11.49
N HIS A 188 -4.15 -4.48 10.48
CA HIS A 188 -3.03 -5.42 10.61
C HIS A 188 -1.84 -5.06 9.70
N ALA A 189 -1.86 -3.90 9.06
CA ALA A 189 -0.86 -3.50 8.08
C ALA A 189 0.41 -2.91 8.71
N ASP A 190 0.29 -2.03 9.71
CA ASP A 190 1.46 -1.32 10.28
C ASP A 190 2.24 -2.26 11.22
N ASN A 191 3.47 -2.63 10.81
CA ASN A 191 4.31 -3.52 11.62
C ASN A 191 4.83 -2.86 12.90
N VAL A 192 4.77 -1.54 13.05
CA VAL A 192 5.06 -0.87 14.32
C VAL A 192 4.04 -1.33 15.38
N GLU A 193 2.77 -1.39 15.00
CA GLU A 193 1.70 -1.90 15.86
C GLU A 193 1.78 -3.43 15.99
N ALA A 194 1.80 -4.13 14.85
CA ALA A 194 1.72 -5.60 14.83
C ALA A 194 2.92 -6.26 15.53
N ALA A 195 4.15 -5.80 15.27
CA ALA A 195 5.34 -6.37 15.92
C ALA A 195 5.39 -6.01 17.40
N GLY A 196 4.97 -4.80 17.77
CA GLY A 196 4.85 -4.38 19.16
C GLY A 196 3.90 -5.31 19.93
N PHE A 197 2.71 -5.54 19.40
CA PHE A 197 1.73 -6.41 20.02
C PHE A 197 2.19 -7.87 20.02
N VAL A 198 2.65 -8.47 18.93
CA VAL A 198 3.11 -9.89 18.98
C VAL A 198 4.27 -10.06 19.99
N SER A 199 5.19 -9.11 20.05
CA SER A 199 6.34 -9.20 20.93
C SER A 199 6.03 -8.90 22.41
N HIS A 200 4.89 -8.28 22.72
CA HIS A 200 4.48 -7.95 24.09
C HIS A 200 4.30 -9.21 24.95
N LEU A 201 3.99 -10.37 24.36
CA LEU A 201 3.82 -11.65 25.04
C LEU A 201 5.05 -12.10 25.85
N LYS A 202 6.22 -11.51 25.60
CA LYS A 202 7.44 -11.73 26.40
C LYS A 202 7.40 -11.03 27.75
N LEU A 203 6.51 -10.06 27.95
CA LEU A 203 6.32 -9.39 29.24
C LEU A 203 5.68 -10.36 30.25
N PRO A 204 5.80 -10.07 31.55
CA PRO A 204 5.22 -10.95 32.56
C PRO A 204 3.68 -10.95 32.51
N HIS A 205 3.10 -12.12 32.20
CA HIS A 205 1.64 -12.37 32.20
C HIS A 205 1.23 -13.34 33.32
N TYR A 206 2.04 -13.49 34.37
CA TYR A 206 1.82 -14.52 35.40
C TYR A 206 0.57 -14.28 36.25
N VAL A 207 0.08 -13.04 36.36
CA VAL A 207 -1.16 -12.74 37.09
C VAL A 207 -2.36 -13.28 36.32
N ASP A 208 -2.49 -12.93 35.04
CA ASP A 208 -3.58 -13.41 34.17
C ASP A 208 -3.50 -14.93 34.01
N PHE A 209 -2.29 -15.46 33.80
CA PHE A 209 -2.08 -16.91 33.71
C PHE A 209 -2.49 -17.65 34.99
N GLN A 210 -2.29 -17.04 36.17
CA GLN A 210 -2.71 -17.63 37.44
C GLN A 210 -4.24 -17.67 37.58
N ALA A 211 -4.97 -16.70 37.02
CA ALA A 211 -6.43 -16.72 36.98
C ALA A 211 -6.93 -17.89 36.11
N GLU A 212 -6.35 -18.08 34.92
CA GLU A 212 -6.66 -19.22 34.04
C GLU A 212 -6.32 -20.57 34.70
N LEU A 213 -5.18 -20.66 35.40
CA LEU A 213 -4.78 -21.87 36.14
C LEU A 213 -5.76 -22.22 37.26
N GLU A 214 -6.36 -21.23 37.93
CA GLU A 214 -7.34 -21.46 38.99
C GLU A 214 -8.61 -22.11 38.42
N LEU A 215 -9.15 -21.54 37.34
CA LEU A 215 -10.33 -22.06 36.66
C LEU A 215 -10.09 -23.48 36.14
N LEU A 216 -8.94 -23.71 35.49
CA LEU A 216 -8.59 -25.03 34.97
C LEU A 216 -8.52 -26.09 36.08
N LYS A 217 -7.93 -25.75 37.24
CA LYS A 217 -7.84 -26.66 38.39
C LYS A 217 -9.21 -27.01 38.95
N ARG A 218 -10.14 -26.04 39.02
CA ARG A 218 -11.52 -26.28 39.46
C ARG A 218 -12.26 -27.23 38.52
N LEU A 219 -12.18 -26.98 37.21
CA LEU A 219 -12.81 -27.86 36.20
C LEU A 219 -12.28 -29.29 36.28
N GLN A 220 -10.97 -29.48 36.52
CA GLN A 220 -10.38 -30.81 36.71
C GLN A 220 -10.88 -31.52 37.98
N GLN A 221 -11.09 -30.78 39.08
CA GLN A 221 -11.63 -31.33 40.33
C GLN A 221 -13.09 -31.76 40.15
N GLU A 222 -13.90 -30.95 39.46
CA GLU A 222 -15.31 -31.27 39.20
C GLU A 222 -15.48 -32.53 38.35
N GLN A 223 -14.59 -32.78 37.38
CA GLN A 223 -14.62 -34.02 36.57
C GLN A 223 -14.19 -35.27 37.34
N ASN A 224 -13.26 -35.17 38.29
CA ASN A 224 -12.83 -36.32 39.10
C ASN A 224 -13.82 -36.68 40.23
N HIS A 225 -14.85 -35.85 40.44
CA HIS A 225 -15.87 -36.03 41.48
C HIS A 225 -17.28 -36.31 40.94
N GLY A 226 -17.44 -36.44 39.62
CA GLY A 226 -18.66 -36.93 38.95
C GLY A 226 -18.49 -38.35 38.44
#